data_AF-A0A4Q2KPC4-F1
#
_entry.id   AF-A0A4Q2KPC4-F1
#
_cell.length_a   1.000
_cell.length_b   1.000
_cell.length_c   1.000
_cell.angle_alpha   90.00
_cell.angle_beta   90.00
_cell.angle_gamma   90.00
#
_symmetry.space_group_name_H-M   'P 1'
#
loop_
_entity.id
_entity.type
_entity.pdbx_description
1 polymer ?
#
loop_
_entity_poly.entity_id
_entity_poly.type
_entity_poly.pdbx_seq_one_letter_code
_entity_poly.pdbx_strand_id
1 'polypeptide(L)'
;MRETSEVLLELRNINRAALNAETGQRGYLLTLDRRYLEPYLVGREQYRPALRRLRELVGPDATARQQELLDEIESLAESKFAEMTETVELVEQRQVIEARRRILSDEGAEAMVRLRRATREMEQIENQILIRAASETARSEGRVLPLLGMVVLMLVVALGLGYVLVTRAARAEAEAAQAAALGEARDRADLLARELNHRVKNLFAVILAIVRMSAKNAPEAQPVVERISERIHALLTAHEVTQGTLERPVASLRALIETTLAPYRSDKLPAEIEGPEIDLPAKQVTPLGLVLHELTTNAVKYGAWSQGGLLEVRWRESDGSIVVDWREHGNTTDAEPDRKGFGSLLMTSAARQLRGEIDRRFGKDGVEVTITIPRVP
;
A
#
# COMPACT_ATOMS: atom_id res chain seq x y z
N MET A 1 20.54 53.81 -6.58
CA MET A 1 21.59 53.26 -5.69
C MET A 1 22.98 53.86 -5.93
N ARG A 2 23.41 54.16 -7.17
CA ARG A 2 24.73 54.79 -7.43
C ARG A 2 24.83 56.23 -6.88
N GLU A 3 23.76 57.02 -7.00
CA GLU A 3 23.73 58.44 -6.61
C GLU A 3 24.04 58.65 -5.11
N THR A 4 23.43 57.89 -4.20
CA THR A 4 23.67 58.04 -2.74
C THR A 4 25.12 57.80 -2.31
N SER A 5 25.78 56.80 -2.89
CA SER A 5 27.21 56.52 -2.58
C SER A 5 28.13 57.64 -3.07
N GLU A 6 27.76 58.30 -4.17
CA GLU A 6 28.48 59.44 -4.73
C GLU A 6 28.23 60.72 -3.91
N VAL A 7 27.01 60.94 -3.40
CA VAL A 7 26.70 62.01 -2.44
C VAL A 7 27.58 61.90 -1.18
N LEU A 8 27.70 60.69 -0.61
CA LEU A 8 28.56 60.42 0.55
C LEU A 8 30.05 60.67 0.26
N LEU A 9 30.50 60.49 -0.99
CA LEU A 9 31.85 60.82 -1.39
C LEU A 9 32.07 62.33 -1.42
N GLU A 10 31.14 63.09 -2.01
CA GLU A 10 31.27 64.54 -2.11
C GLU A 10 31.16 65.26 -0.76
N LEU A 11 30.31 64.80 0.15
CA LEU A 11 30.27 65.31 1.54
C LEU A 11 31.62 65.15 2.25
N ARG A 12 32.29 64.00 2.06
CA ARG A 12 33.63 63.76 2.60
C ARG A 12 34.69 64.63 1.92
N ASN A 13 34.58 64.87 0.62
CA ASN A 13 35.48 65.76 -0.12
C ASN A 13 35.38 67.20 0.39
N ILE A 14 34.17 67.73 0.60
CA ILE A 14 33.93 69.09 1.11
C ILE A 14 34.55 69.26 2.50
N ASN A 15 34.27 68.33 3.42
CA ASN A 15 34.81 68.40 4.78
C ASN A 15 36.35 68.27 4.80
N ARG A 16 36.92 67.41 3.94
CA ARG A 16 38.37 67.26 3.80
C ARG A 16 39.02 68.51 3.20
N ALA A 17 38.41 69.11 2.18
CA ALA A 17 38.88 70.33 1.57
C ALA A 17 38.91 71.50 2.57
N ALA A 18 37.83 71.67 3.35
CA ALA A 18 37.76 72.70 4.39
C ALA A 18 38.80 72.50 5.50
N LEU A 19 38.98 71.25 5.99
CA LEU A 19 39.96 70.94 7.03
C LEU A 19 41.40 71.16 6.55
N ASN A 20 41.74 70.68 5.35
CA ASN A 20 43.07 70.87 4.78
C ASN A 20 43.35 72.36 4.56
N ALA A 21 42.34 73.12 4.13
CA ALA A 21 42.48 74.54 3.89
C ALA A 21 42.70 75.34 5.17
N GLU A 22 41.95 75.03 6.24
CA GLU A 22 42.14 75.64 7.56
C GLU A 22 43.54 75.31 8.12
N THR A 23 44.01 74.08 7.91
CA THR A 23 45.35 73.66 8.33
C THR A 23 46.44 74.44 7.58
N GLY A 24 46.32 74.60 6.25
CA GLY A 24 47.26 75.37 5.43
C GLY A 24 47.27 76.87 5.77
N GLN A 25 46.09 77.47 5.94
CA GLN A 25 45.93 78.87 6.38
C GLN A 25 46.66 79.13 7.71
N ARG A 26 46.42 78.27 8.72
CA ARG A 26 47.08 78.41 10.03
C ARG A 26 48.59 78.20 9.96
N GLY A 27 49.04 77.21 9.18
CA GLY A 27 50.47 76.97 8.94
C GLY A 27 51.16 78.17 8.31
N TYR A 28 50.53 78.80 7.33
CA TYR A 28 51.04 80.01 6.69
C TYR A 28 51.07 81.20 7.64
N LEU A 29 50.01 81.44 8.42
CA LEU A 29 49.98 82.53 9.41
C LEU A 29 51.08 82.40 10.47
N LEU A 30 51.37 81.18 10.92
CA LEU A 30 52.37 80.92 11.96
C LEU A 30 53.81 81.05 11.46
N THR A 31 54.07 80.59 10.23
CA THR A 31 55.43 80.47 9.69
C THR A 31 55.81 81.61 8.75
N LEU A 32 54.82 82.30 8.18
CA LEU A 32 54.95 83.26 7.08
C LEU A 32 55.61 82.66 5.82
N ASP A 33 55.72 81.34 5.74
CA ASP A 33 56.34 80.61 4.63
C ASP A 33 55.26 80.09 3.69
N ARG A 34 55.28 80.58 2.44
CA ARG A 34 54.29 80.24 1.40
C ARG A 34 54.21 78.74 1.11
N ARG A 35 55.23 77.94 1.44
CA ARG A 35 55.17 76.48 1.29
C ARG A 35 54.05 75.85 2.13
N TYR A 36 53.68 76.46 3.25
CA TYR A 36 52.57 75.98 4.08
C TYR A 36 51.18 76.35 3.54
N LEU A 37 51.10 77.14 2.46
CA LEU A 37 49.84 77.54 1.84
C LEU A 37 49.29 76.49 0.85
N GLU A 38 50.10 75.51 0.45
CA GLU A 38 49.72 74.47 -0.51
C GLU A 38 48.41 73.74 -0.14
N PRO A 39 48.19 73.26 1.11
CA PRO A 39 46.92 72.64 1.50
C PRO A 39 45.69 73.55 1.36
N TYR A 40 45.87 74.86 1.56
CA TYR A 40 44.84 75.87 1.36
C TYR A 40 44.49 76.07 -0.11
N LEU A 41 45.49 76.17 -0.98
CA LEU A 41 45.27 76.30 -2.42
C LEU A 41 44.52 75.09 -2.98
N VAL A 42 44.94 73.88 -2.60
CA VAL A 42 44.28 72.63 -3.01
C VAL A 42 42.85 72.56 -2.49
N GLY A 43 42.60 72.87 -1.22
CA GLY A 43 41.25 72.88 -0.66
C GLY A 43 40.34 73.90 -1.36
N ARG A 44 40.86 75.09 -1.67
CA ARG A 44 40.15 76.17 -2.37
C ARG A 44 39.76 75.78 -3.80
N GLU A 45 40.61 75.05 -4.51
CA GLU A 45 40.30 74.56 -5.85
C GLU A 45 39.28 73.40 -5.85
N GLN A 46 39.25 72.60 -4.78
CA GLN A 46 38.44 71.38 -4.71
C GLN A 46 37.03 71.59 -4.15
N TYR A 47 36.80 72.56 -3.25
CA TYR A 47 35.50 72.64 -2.56
C TYR A 47 34.35 73.07 -3.49
N ARG A 48 34.56 74.03 -4.41
CA ARG A 48 33.51 74.47 -5.34
C ARG A 48 33.06 73.38 -6.31
N PRO A 49 33.98 72.63 -6.97
CA PRO A 49 33.58 71.46 -7.76
C PRO A 49 32.81 70.42 -6.95
N ALA A 50 33.21 70.16 -5.70
CA ALA A 50 32.54 69.20 -4.83
C ALA A 50 31.12 69.65 -4.45
N LEU A 51 30.90 70.94 -4.15
CA LEU A 51 29.58 71.51 -3.90
C LEU A 51 28.65 71.42 -5.12
N ARG A 52 29.16 71.74 -6.32
CA ARG A 52 28.38 71.62 -7.56
C ARG A 52 27.95 70.17 -7.82
N ARG A 53 28.88 69.23 -7.70
CA ARG A 53 28.57 67.80 -7.86
C ARG A 53 27.59 67.30 -6.80
N LEU A 54 27.74 67.74 -5.56
CA LEU A 54 26.79 67.42 -4.49
C LEU A 54 25.37 67.89 -4.86
N ARG A 55 25.23 69.11 -5.39
CA ARG A 55 23.92 69.67 -5.81
C ARG A 55 23.32 68.93 -7.00
N GLU A 56 24.14 68.54 -7.96
CA GLU A 56 23.72 67.72 -9.11
C GLU A 56 23.24 66.32 -8.68
N LEU A 57 23.97 65.68 -7.76
CA LEU A 57 23.68 64.32 -7.29
C LEU A 57 22.46 64.24 -6.37
N VAL A 58 22.21 65.28 -5.56
CA VAL A 58 21.03 65.35 -4.69
C VAL A 58 19.76 65.62 -5.51
N GLY A 59 19.86 66.40 -6.60
CA GLY A 59 18.81 66.55 -7.59
C GLY A 59 17.51 67.21 -7.08
N PRO A 60 16.46 67.30 -7.94
CA PRO A 60 15.19 67.92 -7.60
C PRO A 60 14.28 67.04 -6.71
N ASP A 61 14.51 65.73 -6.69
CA ASP A 61 13.69 64.76 -5.92
C ASP A 61 14.12 64.64 -4.45
N ALA A 62 15.05 65.49 -4.01
CA ALA A 62 15.54 65.54 -2.63
C ALA A 62 14.43 65.92 -1.64
N THR A 63 14.49 65.35 -0.43
CA THR A 63 13.59 65.76 0.65
C THR A 63 13.82 67.22 1.04
N ALA A 64 12.80 67.88 1.58
CA ALA A 64 12.92 69.26 2.07
C ALA A 64 14.10 69.44 3.03
N ARG A 65 14.36 68.44 3.90
CA ARG A 65 15.49 68.45 4.82
C ARG A 65 16.86 68.32 4.12
N GLN A 66 16.96 67.50 3.08
CA GLN A 66 18.19 67.40 2.28
C GLN A 66 18.48 68.70 1.51
N GLN A 67 17.45 69.37 0.99
CA GLN A 67 17.60 70.68 0.35
C GLN A 67 18.06 71.75 1.33
N GLU A 68 17.45 71.82 2.53
CA GLU A 68 17.88 72.72 3.60
C GLU A 68 19.35 72.49 4.00
N LEU A 69 19.76 71.23 4.19
CA LEU A 69 21.13 70.89 4.56
C LEU A 69 22.12 71.20 3.44
N LEU A 70 21.73 70.98 2.18
CA LEU A 70 22.55 71.33 1.02
C LEU A 70 22.82 72.84 0.96
N ASP A 71 21.78 73.65 1.10
CA ASP A 71 21.89 75.11 1.11
C ASP A 71 22.70 75.60 2.33
N GLU A 72 22.53 74.98 3.51
CA GLU A 72 23.33 75.28 4.70
C GLU A 72 24.82 74.91 4.50
N ILE A 73 25.13 73.74 3.93
CA ILE A 73 26.50 73.31 3.62
C ILE A 73 27.16 74.27 2.63
N GLU A 74 26.45 74.68 1.57
CA GLU A 74 26.96 75.61 0.57
C GLU A 74 27.27 76.99 1.18
N SER A 75 26.32 77.52 1.95
CA SER A 75 26.48 78.81 2.64
C SER A 75 27.64 78.81 3.63
N LEU A 76 27.74 77.76 4.47
CA LEU A 76 28.80 77.64 5.48
C LEU A 76 30.18 77.40 4.84
N ALA A 77 30.25 76.62 3.76
CA ALA A 77 31.50 76.40 3.04
C ALA A 77 31.99 77.68 2.37
N GLU A 78 31.14 78.41 1.64
CA GLU A 78 31.52 79.69 1.03
C GLU A 78 31.94 80.71 2.09
N SER A 79 31.19 80.83 3.19
CA SER A 79 31.56 81.71 4.30
C SER A 79 32.92 81.35 4.91
N LYS A 80 33.20 80.04 5.07
CA LYS A 80 34.46 79.56 5.64
C LYS A 80 35.63 79.84 4.71
N PHE A 81 35.50 79.57 3.41
CA PHE A 81 36.55 79.84 2.44
C PHE A 81 36.78 81.35 2.20
N ALA A 82 35.74 82.18 2.32
CA ALA A 82 35.87 83.63 2.29
C ALA A 82 36.71 84.15 3.47
N GLU A 83 36.44 83.71 4.71
CA GLU A 83 37.23 84.06 5.90
C GLU A 83 38.70 83.64 5.76
N MET A 84 38.94 82.43 5.25
CA MET A 84 40.31 81.95 5.03
C MET A 84 41.04 82.78 3.95
N THR A 85 40.32 83.19 2.90
CA THR A 85 40.87 84.04 1.83
C THR A 85 41.27 85.40 2.35
N GLU A 86 40.38 86.07 3.07
CA GLU A 86 40.63 87.37 3.70
C GLU A 86 41.84 87.31 4.64
N THR A 87 41.93 86.25 5.45
CA THR A 87 43.07 86.07 6.36
C THR A 87 44.39 85.87 5.62
N VAL A 88 44.40 85.08 4.54
CA VAL A 88 45.62 84.88 3.73
C VAL A 88 46.04 86.20 3.07
N GLU A 89 45.11 86.96 2.52
CA GLU A 89 45.38 88.27 1.90
C GLU A 89 45.96 89.28 2.90
N LEU A 90 45.42 89.35 4.12
CA LEU A 90 45.95 90.20 5.19
C LEU A 90 47.40 89.82 5.56
N VAL A 91 47.74 88.52 5.59
CA VAL A 91 49.11 88.06 5.83
C VAL A 91 50.04 88.45 4.66
N GLU A 92 49.58 88.32 3.42
CA GLU A 92 50.35 88.73 2.23
C GLU A 92 50.62 90.25 2.19
N GLN A 93 49.66 91.07 2.65
CA GLN A 93 49.79 92.52 2.79
C GLN A 93 50.63 92.94 4.02
N ARG A 94 51.24 91.98 4.73
CA ARG A 94 52.01 92.16 5.97
C ARG A 94 51.19 92.71 7.15
N GLN A 95 49.87 92.60 7.11
CA GLN A 95 48.94 93.00 8.17
C GLN A 95 48.63 91.85 9.14
N VAL A 96 49.68 91.25 9.71
CA VAL A 96 49.58 90.02 10.54
C VAL A 96 48.71 90.21 11.79
N ILE A 97 48.69 91.41 12.37
CA ILE A 97 47.85 91.70 13.55
C ILE A 97 46.36 91.68 13.18
N GLU A 98 45.99 92.19 12.01
CA GLU A 98 44.61 92.19 11.54
C GLU A 98 44.19 90.77 11.14
N ALA A 99 45.06 90.01 10.46
CA ALA A 99 44.85 88.59 10.18
C ALA A 99 44.60 87.77 11.46
N ARG A 100 45.34 88.05 12.53
CA ARG A 100 45.15 87.39 13.82
C ARG A 100 43.84 87.81 14.50
N ARG A 101 43.46 89.08 14.42
CA ARG A 101 42.16 89.56 14.94
C ARG A 101 41.01 88.88 14.21
N ARG A 102 41.14 88.68 12.88
CA ARG A 102 40.13 87.99 12.08
C ARG A 102 39.92 86.54 12.53
N ILE A 103 40.98 85.77 12.78
CA ILE A 103 40.85 84.40 13.31
C ILE A 103 40.25 84.39 14.72
N LEU A 104 40.60 85.36 15.57
CA LEU A 104 40.10 85.46 16.94
C LEU A 104 38.63 85.90 17.04
N SER A 105 37.94 86.16 15.92
CA SER A 105 36.51 86.51 15.90
C SER A 105 35.57 85.34 16.17
N ASP A 106 36.09 84.12 16.32
CA ASP A 106 35.35 82.83 16.49
C ASP A 106 34.38 82.44 15.35
N GLU A 107 34.02 83.36 14.44
CA GLU A 107 33.12 83.14 13.30
C GLU A 107 33.59 81.96 12.42
N GLY A 108 34.88 81.90 12.10
CA GLY A 108 35.44 80.83 11.28
C GLY A 108 35.45 79.46 11.98
N ALA A 109 35.53 79.43 13.30
CA ALA A 109 35.47 78.18 14.08
C ALA A 109 34.02 77.68 14.20
N GLU A 110 33.08 78.60 14.44
CA GLU A 110 31.65 78.28 14.49
C GLU A 110 31.13 77.77 13.13
N ALA A 111 31.51 78.44 12.03
CA ALA A 111 31.17 78.01 10.68
C ALA A 111 31.66 76.58 10.38
N MET A 112 32.87 76.22 10.83
CA MET A 112 33.41 74.86 10.63
C MET A 112 32.67 73.81 11.47
N VAL A 113 32.30 74.13 12.72
CA VAL A 113 31.50 73.23 13.57
C VAL A 113 30.12 72.99 12.95
N ARG A 114 29.47 74.05 12.46
CA ARG A 114 28.17 73.95 11.78
C ARG A 114 28.27 73.19 10.47
N LEU A 115 29.31 73.43 9.66
CA LEU A 115 29.54 72.71 8.40
C LEU A 115 29.67 71.22 8.67
N ARG A 116 30.52 70.83 9.63
CA ARG A 116 30.69 69.42 10.04
C ARG A 116 29.39 68.79 10.52
N ARG A 117 28.57 69.55 11.26
CA ARG A 117 27.26 69.08 11.72
C ARG A 117 26.32 68.83 10.56
N ALA A 118 26.18 69.79 9.65
CA ALA A 118 25.32 69.69 8.48
C ALA A 118 25.75 68.54 7.55
N THR A 119 27.06 68.39 7.28
CA THR A 119 27.57 67.28 6.47
C THR A 119 27.32 65.91 7.12
N ARG A 120 27.42 65.82 8.46
CA ARG A 120 27.15 64.56 9.19
C ARG A 120 25.67 64.21 9.16
N GLU A 121 24.80 65.20 9.30
CA GLU A 121 23.35 64.98 9.24
C GLU A 121 22.93 64.53 7.84
N MET A 122 23.47 65.16 6.80
CA MET A 122 23.26 64.73 5.42
C MET A 122 23.77 63.29 5.19
N GLU A 123 24.96 62.97 5.69
CA GLU A 123 25.52 61.61 5.64
C GLU A 123 24.64 60.58 6.35
N GLN A 124 24.01 60.94 7.47
CA GLN A 124 23.07 60.06 8.18
C GLN A 124 21.81 59.79 7.35
N ILE A 125 21.26 60.82 6.69
CA ILE A 125 20.08 60.67 5.82
C ILE A 125 20.40 59.73 4.66
N GLU A 126 21.51 59.95 3.96
CA GLU A 126 21.94 59.10 2.84
C GLU A 126 22.20 57.64 3.26
N ASN A 127 22.87 57.43 4.40
CA ASN A 127 23.09 56.08 4.92
C ASN A 127 21.78 55.36 5.28
N GLN A 128 20.78 56.07 5.81
CA GLN A 128 19.48 55.47 6.08
C GLN A 128 18.73 55.07 4.80
N ILE A 129 18.83 55.87 3.73
CA ILE A 129 18.23 55.56 2.43
C ILE A 129 18.85 54.27 1.87
N LEU A 130 20.17 54.12 1.91
CA LEU A 130 20.85 52.90 1.47
C LEU A 130 20.40 51.65 2.23
N ILE A 131 20.30 51.72 3.57
CA ILE A 131 19.90 50.59 4.40
C ILE A 131 18.45 50.17 4.08
N ARG A 132 17.54 51.13 3.87
CA ARG A 132 16.15 50.84 3.50
C ARG A 132 16.07 50.13 2.16
N ALA A 133 16.74 50.65 1.13
CA ALA A 133 16.76 50.05 -0.20
C ALA A 133 17.35 48.62 -0.21
N ALA A 134 18.38 48.36 0.59
CA ALA A 134 18.94 47.02 0.74
C ALA A 134 17.95 46.04 1.40
N SER A 135 17.21 46.51 2.42
CA SER A 135 16.25 45.67 3.16
C SER A 135 15.00 45.30 2.36
N GLU A 136 14.54 46.17 1.47
CA GLU A 136 13.39 45.90 0.59
C GLU A 136 13.70 44.80 -0.43
N THR A 137 14.91 44.82 -0.98
CA THR A 137 15.39 43.79 -1.93
C THR A 137 15.42 42.41 -1.25
N ALA A 138 15.99 42.33 -0.04
CA ALA A 138 16.06 41.08 0.73
C ALA A 138 14.67 40.52 1.13
N ARG A 139 13.68 41.38 1.40
CA ARG A 139 12.30 40.95 1.71
C ARG A 139 11.59 40.33 0.52
N SER A 140 11.91 40.77 -0.70
CA SER A 140 11.31 40.23 -1.93
C SER A 140 11.81 38.82 -2.24
N GLU A 141 13.11 38.56 -2.02
CA GLU A 141 13.72 37.24 -2.23
C GLU A 141 13.21 36.19 -1.23
N GLY A 142 12.94 36.59 0.02
CA GLY A 142 12.46 35.69 1.07
C GLY A 142 11.08 35.06 0.84
N ARG A 143 10.26 35.59 -0.09
CA ARG A 143 8.91 35.06 -0.39
C ARG A 143 8.90 33.98 -1.48
N VAL A 144 9.89 33.96 -2.37
CA VAL A 144 9.89 33.07 -3.54
C VAL A 144 10.29 31.63 -3.16
N LEU A 145 11.25 31.50 -2.25
CA LEU A 145 11.79 30.21 -1.81
C LEU A 145 10.74 29.27 -1.16
N PRO A 146 9.88 29.70 -0.22
CA PRO A 146 8.85 28.83 0.34
C PRO A 146 7.77 28.44 -0.68
N LEU A 147 7.45 29.31 -1.65
CA LEU A 147 6.50 28.99 -2.72
C LEU A 147 7.05 27.89 -3.64
N LEU A 148 8.32 27.97 -4.03
CA LEU A 148 8.99 26.91 -4.77
C LEU A 148 9.01 25.59 -3.98
N GLY A 149 9.30 25.65 -2.68
CA GLY A 149 9.25 24.49 -1.79
C GLY A 149 7.86 23.83 -1.76
N MET A 150 6.79 24.61 -1.70
CA MET A 150 5.41 24.11 -1.75
C MET A 150 5.08 23.45 -3.09
N VAL A 151 5.52 24.02 -4.21
CA VAL A 151 5.33 23.44 -5.55
C VAL A 151 6.09 22.11 -5.67
N VAL A 152 7.33 22.05 -5.20
CA VAL A 152 8.12 20.79 -5.20
C VAL A 152 7.44 19.74 -4.32
N LEU A 153 6.96 20.11 -3.14
CA LEU A 153 6.22 19.20 -2.26
C LEU A 153 4.95 18.68 -2.93
N MET A 154 4.18 19.55 -3.59
CA MET A 154 2.97 19.16 -4.32
C MET A 154 3.26 18.18 -5.46
N LEU A 155 4.36 18.39 -6.20
CA LEU A 155 4.82 17.48 -7.25
C LEU A 155 5.21 16.10 -6.69
N VAL A 156 5.93 16.06 -5.57
CA VAL A 156 6.30 14.80 -4.90
C VAL A 156 5.04 14.04 -4.45
N VAL A 157 4.07 14.74 -3.86
CA VAL A 157 2.79 14.14 -3.44
C VAL A 157 2.01 13.62 -4.65
N ALA A 158 1.93 14.38 -5.74
CA ALA A 158 1.24 13.97 -6.96
C ALA A 158 1.89 12.73 -7.61
N LEU A 159 3.23 12.67 -7.66
CA LEU A 159 3.97 11.50 -8.13
C LEU A 159 3.74 10.28 -7.24
N GLY A 160 3.74 10.46 -5.91
CA GLY A 160 3.45 9.41 -4.95
C GLY A 160 2.04 8.84 -5.10
N LEU A 161 1.03 9.70 -5.25
CA LEU A 161 -0.35 9.29 -5.53
C LEU A 161 -0.45 8.56 -6.87
N GLY A 162 0.19 9.08 -7.92
CA GLY A 162 0.23 8.42 -9.23
C GLY A 162 0.81 7.02 -9.15
N TYR A 163 1.95 6.85 -8.46
CA TYR A 163 2.57 5.55 -8.24
C TYR A 163 1.65 4.57 -7.48
N VAL A 164 0.97 5.04 -6.43
CA VAL A 164 0.02 4.21 -5.66
C VAL A 164 -1.18 3.79 -6.51
N LEU A 165 -1.73 4.68 -7.33
CA LEU A 165 -2.86 4.36 -8.20
C LEU A 165 -2.49 3.33 -9.28
N VAL A 166 -1.35 3.50 -9.95
CA VAL A 166 -0.86 2.57 -10.98
C VAL A 166 -0.59 1.18 -10.39
N THR A 167 0.07 1.11 -9.24
CA THR A 167 0.37 -0.18 -8.60
C THR A 167 -0.88 -0.88 -8.08
N ARG A 168 -1.88 -0.15 -7.59
CA ARG A 168 -3.18 -0.72 -7.20
C ARG A 168 -3.93 -1.27 -8.40
N ALA A 169 -3.97 -0.53 -9.52
CA ALA A 169 -4.63 -0.99 -10.74
C ALA A 169 -3.97 -2.27 -11.28
N ALA A 170 -2.64 -2.30 -11.37
CA ALA A 170 -1.90 -3.47 -11.85
C ALA A 170 -2.11 -4.71 -10.97
N ARG A 171 -2.19 -4.54 -9.64
CA ARG A 171 -2.48 -5.65 -8.71
C ARG A 171 -3.90 -6.19 -8.88
N ALA A 172 -4.89 -5.31 -9.01
CA ALA A 172 -6.28 -5.70 -9.22
C ALA A 172 -6.47 -6.50 -10.51
N GLU A 173 -5.80 -6.10 -11.60
CA GLU A 173 -5.83 -6.85 -12.87
C GLU A 173 -5.19 -8.24 -12.74
N ALA A 174 -4.05 -8.34 -12.05
CA ALA A 174 -3.37 -9.62 -11.84
C ALA A 174 -4.20 -10.60 -11.00
N GLU A 175 -4.82 -10.12 -9.92
CA GLU A 175 -5.70 -10.94 -9.07
C GLU A 175 -6.93 -11.43 -9.84
N ALA A 176 -7.55 -10.57 -10.66
CA ALA A 176 -8.70 -10.94 -11.49
C ALA A 176 -8.31 -11.99 -12.56
N ALA A 177 -7.16 -11.84 -13.21
CA ALA A 177 -6.67 -12.80 -14.19
C ALA A 177 -6.37 -14.18 -13.54
N GLN A 178 -5.77 -14.18 -12.35
CA GLN A 178 -5.48 -15.41 -11.62
C GLN A 178 -6.77 -16.11 -11.16
N ALA A 179 -7.77 -15.35 -10.68
CA ALA A 179 -9.06 -15.89 -10.29
C ALA A 179 -9.80 -16.51 -11.48
N ALA A 180 -9.78 -15.85 -12.64
CA ALA A 180 -10.37 -16.38 -13.87
C ALA A 180 -9.66 -17.67 -14.34
N ALA A 181 -8.32 -17.70 -14.32
CA ALA A 181 -7.54 -18.88 -14.69
C ALA A 181 -7.80 -20.07 -13.76
N LEU A 182 -7.93 -19.82 -12.45
CA LEU A 182 -8.28 -20.86 -11.48
C LEU A 182 -9.70 -21.38 -11.70
N GLY A 183 -10.65 -20.49 -12.02
CA GLY A 183 -12.01 -20.85 -12.40
C GLY A 183 -12.05 -21.78 -13.61
N GLU A 184 -11.38 -21.40 -14.71
CA GLU A 184 -11.29 -22.25 -15.90
C GLU A 184 -10.62 -23.60 -15.63
N ALA A 185 -9.55 -23.62 -14.84
CA ALA A 185 -8.87 -24.85 -14.48
C ALA A 185 -9.78 -25.79 -13.67
N ARG A 186 -10.57 -25.24 -12.74
CA ARG A 186 -11.56 -25.97 -11.96
C ARG A 186 -12.67 -26.53 -12.85
N ASP A 187 -13.24 -25.71 -13.73
CA ASP A 187 -14.30 -26.15 -14.64
C ASP A 187 -13.82 -27.27 -15.57
N ARG A 188 -12.58 -27.19 -16.07
CA ARG A 188 -11.96 -28.26 -16.85
C ARG A 188 -11.76 -29.53 -16.03
N ALA A 189 -11.32 -29.42 -14.78
CA ALA A 189 -11.17 -30.58 -13.90
C ALA A 189 -12.51 -31.27 -13.63
N ASP A 190 -13.57 -30.50 -13.40
CA ASP A 190 -14.92 -31.03 -13.18
C ASP A 190 -15.49 -31.72 -14.44
N LEU A 191 -15.27 -31.15 -15.63
CA LEU A 191 -15.64 -31.78 -16.90
C LEU A 191 -14.89 -33.10 -17.12
N LEU A 192 -13.58 -33.11 -16.87
CA LEU A 192 -12.77 -34.33 -16.98
C LEU A 192 -13.21 -35.40 -15.97
N ALA A 193 -13.53 -35.02 -14.73
CA ALA A 193 -14.03 -35.95 -13.72
C ALA A 193 -15.35 -36.61 -14.16
N ARG A 194 -16.28 -35.83 -14.72
CA ARG A 194 -17.55 -36.37 -15.27
C ARG A 194 -17.31 -37.33 -16.42
N GLU A 195 -16.42 -36.99 -17.35
CA GLU A 195 -16.08 -37.84 -18.49
C GLU A 195 -15.39 -39.14 -18.04
N LEU A 196 -14.47 -39.07 -17.07
CA LEU A 196 -13.84 -40.26 -16.49
C LEU A 196 -14.88 -41.18 -15.85
N ASN A 197 -15.82 -40.63 -15.09
CA ASN A 197 -16.90 -41.41 -14.50
C ASN A 197 -17.77 -42.11 -15.55
N HIS A 198 -18.15 -41.40 -16.61
CA HIS A 198 -18.88 -42.00 -17.72
C HIS A 198 -18.09 -43.16 -18.36
N ARG A 199 -16.77 -42.98 -18.56
CA ARG A 199 -15.91 -44.04 -19.10
C ARG A 199 -15.81 -45.24 -18.17
N VAL A 200 -15.73 -45.03 -16.85
CA VAL A 200 -15.72 -46.13 -15.88
C VAL A 200 -17.03 -46.93 -15.97
N LYS A 201 -18.19 -46.27 -16.05
CA LYS A 201 -19.48 -46.96 -16.26
C LYS A 201 -19.47 -47.81 -17.54
N ASN A 202 -18.95 -47.27 -18.64
CA ASN A 202 -18.83 -48.00 -19.90
C ASN A 202 -17.92 -49.23 -19.79
N LEU A 203 -16.78 -49.11 -19.11
CA LEU A 203 -15.87 -50.23 -18.88
C LEU A 203 -16.55 -51.35 -18.07
N PHE A 204 -17.30 -51.01 -17.02
CA PHE A 204 -18.06 -51.99 -16.25
C PHE A 204 -19.13 -52.69 -17.09
N ALA A 205 -19.83 -51.98 -17.97
CA ALA A 205 -20.80 -52.57 -18.88
C ALA A 205 -20.15 -53.57 -19.85
N VAL A 206 -18.97 -53.25 -20.38
CA VAL A 206 -18.20 -54.16 -21.26
C VAL A 206 -17.74 -55.40 -20.50
N ILE A 207 -17.19 -55.24 -19.28
CA ILE A 207 -16.76 -56.37 -18.44
C ILE A 207 -17.95 -57.30 -18.17
N LEU A 208 -19.10 -56.74 -17.82
CA LEU A 208 -20.32 -57.50 -17.58
C LEU A 208 -20.78 -58.29 -18.81
N ALA A 209 -20.70 -57.67 -20.01
CA ALA A 209 -21.03 -58.33 -21.26
C ALA A 209 -20.08 -59.50 -21.57
N ILE A 210 -18.77 -59.34 -21.37
CA ILE A 210 -17.77 -60.41 -21.55
C ILE A 210 -18.07 -61.57 -20.60
N VAL A 211 -18.28 -61.27 -19.32
CA VAL A 211 -18.57 -62.28 -18.28
C VAL A 211 -19.83 -63.09 -18.63
N ARG A 212 -20.91 -62.42 -19.05
CA ARG A 212 -22.15 -63.10 -19.48
C ARG A 212 -21.96 -63.92 -20.75
N MET A 213 -21.20 -63.41 -21.72
CA MET A 213 -20.95 -64.11 -22.98
C MET A 213 -20.10 -65.39 -22.76
N SER A 214 -19.19 -65.39 -21.79
CA SER A 214 -18.37 -66.56 -21.45
C SER A 214 -19.17 -67.77 -20.94
N ALA A 215 -20.37 -67.58 -20.39
CA ALA A 215 -21.25 -68.68 -19.99
C ALA A 215 -22.34 -69.04 -21.01
N LYS A 216 -22.45 -68.32 -22.13
CA LYS A 216 -23.53 -68.50 -23.12
C LYS A 216 -23.69 -69.95 -23.61
N ASN A 217 -22.59 -70.72 -23.69
CA ASN A 217 -22.58 -72.11 -24.14
C ASN A 217 -22.19 -73.11 -23.02
N ALA A 218 -22.20 -72.68 -21.75
CA ALA A 218 -21.83 -73.49 -20.59
C ALA A 218 -22.88 -73.34 -19.48
N PRO A 219 -24.04 -74.01 -19.58
CA PRO A 219 -25.14 -73.88 -18.62
C PRO A 219 -24.74 -74.16 -17.17
N GLU A 220 -23.77 -75.05 -16.96
CA GLU A 220 -23.19 -75.37 -15.65
C GLU A 220 -22.43 -74.20 -15.00
N ALA A 221 -21.91 -73.26 -15.81
CA ALA A 221 -21.21 -72.07 -15.35
C ALA A 221 -22.14 -70.87 -15.10
N GLN A 222 -23.41 -70.94 -15.55
CA GLN A 222 -24.39 -69.86 -15.44
C GLN A 222 -24.56 -69.33 -13.99
N PRO A 223 -24.69 -70.19 -12.96
CA PRO A 223 -24.82 -69.71 -11.59
C PRO A 223 -23.58 -68.96 -11.08
N VAL A 224 -22.38 -69.32 -11.57
CA VAL A 224 -21.13 -68.63 -11.21
C VAL A 224 -21.06 -67.27 -11.89
N VAL A 225 -21.44 -67.19 -13.16
CA VAL A 225 -21.44 -65.95 -13.95
C VAL A 225 -22.47 -64.93 -13.45
N GLU A 226 -23.65 -65.38 -13.02
CA GLU A 226 -24.64 -64.52 -12.35
C GLU A 226 -24.08 -63.89 -11.07
N ARG A 227 -23.43 -64.69 -10.21
CA ARG A 227 -22.79 -64.17 -8.99
C ARG A 227 -21.65 -63.19 -9.26
N ILE A 228 -20.84 -63.43 -10.30
CA ILE A 228 -19.78 -62.48 -10.69
C ILE A 228 -20.40 -61.17 -11.20
N SER A 229 -21.49 -61.26 -11.95
CA SER A 229 -22.24 -60.11 -12.46
C SER A 229 -22.80 -59.24 -11.34
N GLU A 230 -23.40 -59.84 -10.31
CA GLU A 230 -23.92 -59.14 -9.12
C GLU A 230 -22.81 -58.38 -8.38
N ARG A 231 -21.63 -58.99 -8.20
CA ARG A 231 -20.47 -58.32 -7.58
C ARG A 231 -19.95 -57.13 -8.38
N ILE A 232 -19.93 -57.25 -9.71
CA ILE A 232 -19.52 -56.16 -10.60
C ILE A 232 -20.48 -54.96 -10.45
N HIS A 233 -21.78 -55.20 -10.33
CA HIS A 233 -22.76 -54.16 -10.07
C HIS A 233 -22.60 -53.49 -8.70
N ALA A 234 -22.29 -54.27 -7.66
CA ALA A 234 -22.00 -53.72 -6.33
C ALA A 234 -20.74 -52.83 -6.33
N LEU A 235 -19.69 -53.22 -7.05
CA LEU A 235 -18.48 -52.40 -7.22
C LEU A 235 -18.76 -51.10 -7.98
N LEU A 236 -19.59 -51.15 -9.01
CA LEU A 236 -20.02 -49.96 -9.75
C LEU A 236 -20.78 -48.99 -8.85
N THR A 237 -21.69 -49.49 -8.02
CA THR A 237 -22.48 -48.69 -7.07
C THR A 237 -21.59 -48.01 -6.03
N ALA A 238 -20.65 -48.75 -5.45
CA ALA A 238 -19.66 -48.18 -4.52
C ALA A 238 -18.77 -47.12 -5.20
N HIS A 239 -18.43 -47.31 -6.48
CA HIS A 239 -17.68 -46.32 -7.25
C HIS A 239 -18.49 -45.04 -7.48
N GLU A 240 -19.77 -45.13 -7.84
CA GLU A 240 -20.62 -43.95 -8.04
C GLU A 240 -20.80 -43.11 -6.78
N VAL A 241 -20.95 -43.78 -5.64
CA VAL A 241 -21.17 -43.13 -4.33
C VAL A 241 -19.90 -42.43 -3.79
N THR A 242 -18.71 -42.78 -4.29
CA THR A 242 -17.42 -42.18 -3.85
C THR A 242 -16.94 -41.00 -4.69
N GLN A 243 -17.62 -40.67 -5.79
CA GLN A 243 -17.17 -39.66 -6.77
C GLN A 243 -17.63 -38.22 -6.47
N GLY A 244 -18.38 -38.01 -5.38
CA GLY A 244 -18.96 -36.70 -5.02
C GLY A 244 -18.03 -35.69 -4.34
N THR A 245 -16.83 -36.10 -3.90
CA THR A 245 -15.95 -35.25 -3.08
C THR A 245 -14.48 -35.37 -3.48
N LEU A 246 -13.91 -34.27 -3.99
CA LEU A 246 -12.55 -34.18 -4.53
C LEU A 246 -11.45 -34.11 -3.45
N GLU A 247 -11.75 -33.63 -2.24
CA GLU A 247 -10.73 -33.35 -1.22
C GLU A 247 -10.44 -34.55 -0.29
N ARG A 248 -11.43 -35.43 -0.09
CA ARG A 248 -11.29 -36.78 0.47
C ARG A 248 -12.44 -37.62 -0.10
N PRO A 249 -12.20 -38.82 -0.68
CA PRO A 249 -13.29 -39.66 -1.16
C PRO A 249 -13.95 -40.31 0.06
N VAL A 250 -14.83 -39.55 0.70
CA VAL A 250 -15.78 -40.04 1.69
C VAL A 250 -17.14 -40.19 1.03
N ALA A 251 -17.97 -41.07 1.57
CA ALA A 251 -19.34 -41.21 1.09
C ALA A 251 -20.30 -41.43 2.25
N SER A 252 -21.49 -40.83 2.16
CA SER A 252 -22.53 -40.98 3.16
C SER A 252 -22.98 -42.45 3.24
N LEU A 253 -22.97 -42.99 4.46
CA LEU A 253 -23.50 -44.33 4.75
C LEU A 253 -24.98 -44.45 4.36
N ARG A 254 -25.76 -43.39 4.62
CA ARG A 254 -27.17 -43.32 4.18
C ARG A 254 -27.27 -43.48 2.67
N ALA A 255 -26.51 -42.67 1.92
CA ALA A 255 -26.52 -42.72 0.46
C ALA A 255 -26.12 -44.10 -0.09
N LEU A 256 -25.13 -44.76 0.54
CA LEU A 256 -24.73 -46.12 0.18
C LEU A 256 -25.87 -47.14 0.38
N ILE A 257 -26.54 -47.09 1.53
CA ILE A 257 -27.68 -47.98 1.84
C ILE A 257 -28.83 -47.73 0.87
N GLU A 258 -29.23 -46.47 0.70
CA GLU A 258 -30.34 -46.08 -0.18
C GLU A 258 -30.08 -46.50 -1.63
N THR A 259 -28.88 -46.23 -2.15
CA THR A 259 -28.51 -46.59 -3.54
C THR A 259 -28.51 -48.11 -3.74
N THR A 260 -28.11 -48.87 -2.72
CA THR A 260 -28.07 -50.34 -2.79
C THR A 260 -29.47 -50.96 -2.79
N LEU A 261 -30.42 -50.37 -2.05
CA LEU A 261 -31.81 -50.82 -1.94
C LEU A 261 -32.70 -50.33 -3.10
N ALA A 262 -32.37 -49.19 -3.70
CA ALA A 262 -33.18 -48.51 -4.72
C ALA A 262 -33.65 -49.39 -5.90
N PRO A 263 -32.85 -50.35 -6.44
CA PRO A 263 -33.29 -51.17 -7.57
C PRO A 263 -34.47 -52.11 -7.27
N TYR A 264 -34.69 -52.44 -5.99
CA TYR A 264 -35.71 -53.41 -5.57
C TYR A 264 -36.82 -52.79 -4.72
N ARG A 265 -36.55 -51.67 -4.04
CA ARG A 265 -37.51 -50.97 -3.20
C ARG A 265 -38.71 -50.47 -4.01
N SER A 266 -39.91 -50.74 -3.51
CA SER A 266 -41.17 -50.25 -4.08
C SER A 266 -42.26 -50.21 -3.02
N ASP A 267 -43.45 -49.71 -3.33
CA ASP A 267 -44.60 -49.73 -2.41
C ASP A 267 -44.96 -51.13 -1.91
N LYS A 268 -44.59 -52.18 -2.67
CA LYS A 268 -44.82 -53.59 -2.30
C LYS A 268 -43.65 -54.22 -1.53
N LEU A 269 -42.47 -53.59 -1.56
CA LEU A 269 -41.23 -54.04 -0.91
C LEU A 269 -40.68 -52.88 -0.07
N PRO A 270 -41.36 -52.55 1.06
CA PRO A 270 -41.01 -51.39 1.86
C PRO A 270 -39.67 -51.59 2.60
N ALA A 271 -38.96 -50.48 2.80
CA ALA A 271 -37.78 -50.40 3.67
C ALA A 271 -37.81 -49.15 4.54
N GLU A 272 -37.57 -49.34 5.84
CA GLU A 272 -37.30 -48.28 6.82
C GLU A 272 -35.79 -48.08 6.94
N ILE A 273 -35.32 -46.85 6.73
CA ILE A 273 -33.89 -46.51 6.69
C ILE A 273 -33.63 -45.34 7.64
N GLU A 274 -33.04 -45.62 8.80
CA GLU A 274 -32.93 -44.64 9.89
C GLU A 274 -31.55 -44.65 10.54
N GLY A 275 -30.99 -43.46 10.81
CA GLY A 275 -29.69 -43.33 11.46
C GLY A 275 -29.08 -41.94 11.26
N PRO A 276 -28.03 -41.60 12.03
CA PRO A 276 -27.35 -40.31 11.96
C PRO A 276 -26.54 -40.15 10.66
N GLU A 277 -26.25 -38.91 10.26
CA GLU A 277 -25.38 -38.66 9.12
C GLU A 277 -23.93 -39.06 9.45
N ILE A 278 -23.42 -40.04 8.70
CA ILE A 278 -22.07 -40.60 8.86
C ILE A 278 -21.43 -40.73 7.49
N ASP A 279 -20.23 -40.14 7.34
CA ASP A 279 -19.39 -40.29 6.17
C ASP A 279 -18.36 -41.40 6.36
N LEU A 280 -18.26 -42.29 5.38
CA LEU A 280 -17.32 -43.41 5.36
C LEU A 280 -16.16 -43.13 4.41
N PRO A 281 -14.90 -43.42 4.78
CA PRO A 281 -13.80 -43.41 3.83
C PRO A 281 -14.03 -44.43 2.70
N ALA A 282 -13.60 -44.11 1.47
CA ALA A 282 -13.76 -44.99 0.30
C ALA A 282 -13.28 -46.44 0.50
N LYS A 283 -12.28 -46.67 1.37
CA LYS A 283 -11.79 -48.01 1.72
C LYS A 283 -12.84 -48.87 2.45
N GLN A 284 -13.77 -48.25 3.18
CA GLN A 284 -14.88 -48.92 3.87
C GLN A 284 -16.13 -49.01 2.97
N VAL A 285 -16.34 -48.05 2.07
CA VAL A 285 -17.52 -48.00 1.17
C VAL A 285 -17.63 -49.25 0.29
N THR A 286 -16.54 -49.67 -0.36
CA THR A 286 -16.56 -50.82 -1.27
C THR A 286 -16.91 -52.15 -0.58
N PRO A 287 -16.20 -52.59 0.49
CA PRO A 287 -16.55 -53.83 1.17
C PRO A 287 -17.91 -53.78 1.86
N LEU A 288 -18.32 -52.62 2.40
CA LEU A 288 -19.66 -52.47 2.99
C LEU A 288 -20.76 -52.52 1.91
N GLY A 289 -20.55 -51.87 0.77
CA GLY A 289 -21.48 -51.91 -0.36
C GLY A 289 -21.67 -53.33 -0.90
N LEU A 290 -20.62 -54.15 -0.92
CA LEU A 290 -20.73 -55.57 -1.26
C LEU A 290 -21.58 -56.34 -0.24
N VAL A 291 -21.38 -56.10 1.06
CA VAL A 291 -22.18 -56.74 2.12
C VAL A 291 -23.64 -56.34 1.99
N LEU A 292 -23.94 -55.05 1.87
CA LEU A 292 -25.29 -54.53 1.71
C LEU A 292 -25.96 -55.07 0.45
N HIS A 293 -25.23 -55.19 -0.66
CA HIS A 293 -25.76 -55.76 -1.90
C HIS A 293 -26.15 -57.22 -1.72
N GLU A 294 -25.30 -58.03 -1.09
CA GLU A 294 -25.61 -59.44 -0.80
C GLU A 294 -26.79 -59.60 0.17
N LEU A 295 -26.89 -58.74 1.20
CA LEU A 295 -28.06 -58.73 2.08
C LEU A 295 -29.34 -58.37 1.32
N THR A 296 -29.25 -57.37 0.45
CA THR A 296 -30.37 -56.93 -0.40
C THR A 296 -30.83 -58.03 -1.34
N THR A 297 -29.91 -58.71 -2.04
CA THR A 297 -30.27 -59.80 -2.96
C THR A 297 -30.83 -61.00 -2.21
N ASN A 298 -30.34 -61.30 -1.01
CA ASN A 298 -30.89 -62.36 -0.16
C ASN A 298 -32.31 -62.02 0.32
N ALA A 299 -32.57 -60.78 0.73
CA ALA A 299 -33.91 -60.34 1.11
C ALA A 299 -34.92 -60.54 -0.02
N VAL A 300 -34.55 -60.22 -1.27
CA VAL A 300 -35.41 -60.43 -2.45
C VAL A 300 -35.61 -61.92 -2.76
N LYS A 301 -34.55 -62.72 -2.74
CA LYS A 301 -34.59 -64.12 -3.20
C LYS A 301 -35.18 -65.07 -2.16
N TYR A 302 -34.88 -64.84 -0.89
CA TYR A 302 -35.11 -65.81 0.18
C TYR A 302 -35.68 -65.20 1.47
N GLY A 303 -35.62 -63.87 1.61
CA GLY A 303 -35.91 -63.17 2.86
C GLY A 303 -37.24 -62.41 2.85
N ALA A 304 -37.32 -61.32 3.63
CA ALA A 304 -38.56 -60.56 3.83
C ALA A 304 -39.22 -60.13 2.51
N TRP A 305 -38.43 -59.63 1.56
CA TRP A 305 -38.96 -59.13 0.28
C TRP A 305 -39.43 -60.22 -0.68
N SER A 306 -39.05 -61.49 -0.49
CA SER A 306 -39.59 -62.59 -1.28
C SER A 306 -41.10 -62.82 -1.04
N GLN A 307 -41.62 -62.39 0.12
CA GLN A 307 -43.02 -62.55 0.53
C GLN A 307 -43.72 -61.20 0.81
N GLY A 308 -43.11 -60.07 0.41
CA GLY A 308 -43.68 -58.74 0.63
C GLY A 308 -43.59 -58.22 2.08
N GLY A 309 -42.64 -58.73 2.87
CA GLY A 309 -42.33 -58.28 4.22
C GLY A 309 -41.60 -56.93 4.27
N LEU A 310 -41.28 -56.49 5.49
CA LEU A 310 -40.64 -55.20 5.76
C LEU A 310 -39.14 -55.38 6.02
N LEU A 311 -38.33 -54.54 5.39
CA LEU A 311 -36.90 -54.42 5.69
C LEU A 311 -36.66 -53.20 6.59
N GLU A 312 -35.93 -53.36 7.68
CA GLU A 312 -35.48 -52.28 8.54
C GLU A 312 -33.95 -52.24 8.53
N VAL A 313 -33.39 -51.08 8.18
CA VAL A 313 -31.95 -50.81 8.24
C VAL A 313 -31.73 -49.63 9.14
N ARG A 314 -31.14 -49.88 10.31
CA ARG A 314 -30.78 -48.84 11.27
C ARG A 314 -29.28 -48.79 11.48
N TRP A 315 -28.73 -47.62 11.76
CA TRP A 315 -27.35 -47.53 12.19
C TRP A 315 -27.15 -46.49 13.27
N ARG A 316 -26.08 -46.68 14.04
CA ARG A 316 -25.71 -45.81 15.16
C ARG A 316 -24.20 -45.80 15.35
N GLU A 317 -23.74 -44.77 16.05
CA GLU A 317 -22.38 -44.72 16.55
C GLU A 317 -22.33 -45.23 18.00
N SER A 318 -21.35 -46.08 18.30
CA SER A 318 -21.13 -46.64 19.65
C SER A 318 -19.64 -46.88 19.86
N ASP A 319 -19.05 -46.31 20.91
CA ASP A 319 -17.68 -46.61 21.37
C ASP A 319 -16.60 -46.57 20.26
N GLY A 320 -16.64 -45.54 19.41
CA GLY A 320 -15.68 -45.39 18.31
C GLY A 320 -15.89 -46.36 17.14
N SER A 321 -17.06 -47.00 17.09
CA SER A 321 -17.50 -47.89 16.01
C SER A 321 -18.83 -47.44 15.44
N ILE A 322 -19.09 -47.81 14.20
CA ILE A 322 -20.37 -47.68 13.51
C ILE A 322 -21.01 -49.06 13.52
N VAL A 323 -22.22 -49.14 14.04
CA VAL A 323 -23.01 -50.37 14.10
C VAL A 323 -24.18 -50.21 13.14
N VAL A 324 -24.27 -51.10 12.15
CA VAL A 324 -25.38 -51.18 11.20
C VAL A 324 -26.19 -52.44 11.51
N ASP A 325 -27.44 -52.25 11.86
CA ASP A 325 -28.42 -53.29 12.15
C ASP A 325 -29.36 -53.45 10.95
N TRP A 326 -29.37 -54.64 10.37
CA TRP A 326 -30.25 -55.05 9.29
C TRP A 326 -31.23 -56.07 9.83
N ARG A 327 -32.53 -55.77 9.71
CA ARG A 327 -33.61 -56.63 10.19
C ARG A 327 -34.64 -56.84 9.11
N GLU A 328 -34.87 -58.10 8.79
CA GLU A 328 -35.92 -58.53 7.90
C GLU A 328 -37.10 -59.00 8.73
N HIS A 329 -38.30 -58.46 8.49
CA HIS A 329 -39.53 -58.86 9.15
C HIS A 329 -40.42 -59.62 8.17
N GLY A 330 -40.64 -60.91 8.45
CA GLY A 330 -41.45 -61.79 7.60
C GLY A 330 -41.24 -63.27 7.93
N ASN A 331 -42.09 -64.13 7.38
CA ASN A 331 -42.04 -65.57 7.65
C ASN A 331 -40.91 -66.23 6.82
N THR A 332 -39.68 -66.18 7.33
CA THR A 332 -38.51 -66.80 6.71
C THR A 332 -38.36 -68.26 7.13
N THR A 333 -37.78 -69.10 6.28
CA THR A 333 -37.54 -70.52 6.61
C THR A 333 -36.60 -70.67 7.82
N ASP A 334 -37.03 -71.45 8.82
CA ASP A 334 -36.40 -71.72 10.13
C ASP A 334 -34.97 -72.27 10.15
N ALA A 335 -34.35 -72.52 8.98
CA ALA A 335 -33.08 -73.23 8.89
C ALA A 335 -31.97 -72.34 8.30
N GLU A 336 -30.87 -72.20 9.04
CA GLU A 336 -29.59 -71.75 8.48
C GLU A 336 -29.30 -72.62 7.24
N PRO A 337 -28.97 -72.03 6.08
CA PRO A 337 -28.73 -72.82 4.87
C PRO A 337 -27.58 -73.82 5.11
N ASP A 338 -27.87 -75.12 4.99
CA ASP A 338 -26.95 -76.25 5.24
C ASP A 338 -25.66 -76.20 4.38
N ARG A 339 -25.65 -75.34 3.35
CA ARG A 339 -24.47 -75.00 2.56
C ARG A 339 -23.89 -73.67 3.02
N LYS A 340 -22.68 -73.70 3.61
CA LYS A 340 -21.76 -72.55 3.66
C LYS A 340 -21.37 -72.14 2.24
N GLY A 341 -22.26 -71.40 1.58
CA GLY A 341 -22.08 -70.92 0.22
C GLY A 341 -21.16 -69.71 0.11
N PHE A 342 -21.06 -69.20 -1.10
CA PHE A 342 -20.23 -68.05 -1.48
C PHE A 342 -20.55 -66.76 -0.68
N GLY A 343 -21.83 -66.52 -0.32
CA GLY A 343 -22.23 -65.36 0.48
C GLY A 343 -21.57 -65.31 1.86
N SER A 344 -21.43 -66.44 2.55
CA SER A 344 -20.72 -66.51 3.84
C SER A 344 -19.22 -66.25 3.72
N LEU A 345 -18.59 -66.68 2.62
CA LEU A 345 -17.18 -66.37 2.31
C LEU A 345 -16.98 -64.87 2.02
N LEU A 346 -17.92 -64.25 1.28
CA LEU A 346 -17.90 -62.81 0.98
C LEU A 346 -18.04 -61.98 2.26
N MET A 347 -19.00 -62.31 3.12
CA MET A 347 -19.18 -61.65 4.42
C MET A 347 -17.90 -61.73 5.28
N THR A 348 -17.26 -62.90 5.30
CA THR A 348 -16.01 -63.10 6.06
C THR A 348 -14.86 -62.26 5.50
N SER A 349 -14.75 -62.17 4.16
CA SER A 349 -13.74 -61.34 3.50
C SER A 349 -14.00 -59.84 3.70
N ALA A 350 -15.26 -59.40 3.63
CA ALA A 350 -15.65 -58.02 3.82
C ALA A 350 -15.43 -57.57 5.28
N ALA A 351 -15.80 -58.39 6.26
CA ALA A 351 -15.51 -58.14 7.68
C ALA A 351 -14.01 -57.90 7.92
N ARG A 352 -13.14 -58.72 7.31
CA ARG A 352 -11.68 -58.55 7.39
C ARG A 352 -11.21 -57.24 6.74
N GLN A 353 -11.74 -56.86 5.58
CA GLN A 353 -11.38 -55.62 4.90
C GLN A 353 -11.86 -54.38 5.65
N LEU A 354 -13.03 -54.46 6.27
CA LEU A 354 -13.60 -53.42 7.13
C LEU A 354 -12.91 -53.33 8.49
N ARG A 355 -12.11 -54.33 8.87
CA ARG A 355 -11.58 -54.52 10.24
C ARG A 355 -12.70 -54.54 11.28
N GLY A 356 -13.81 -55.15 10.91
CA GLY A 356 -15.05 -55.19 11.67
C GLY A 356 -15.57 -56.61 11.85
N GLU A 357 -16.75 -56.71 12.46
CA GLU A 357 -17.44 -57.97 12.74
C GLU A 357 -18.83 -57.96 12.08
N ILE A 358 -19.27 -59.13 11.62
CA ILE A 358 -20.60 -59.33 11.04
C ILE A 358 -21.23 -60.55 11.72
N ASP A 359 -22.22 -60.30 12.58
CA ASP A 359 -23.01 -61.35 13.24
C ASP A 359 -24.33 -61.55 12.48
N ARG A 360 -24.78 -62.80 12.35
CA ARG A 360 -26.00 -63.15 11.61
C ARG A 360 -26.84 -64.12 12.41
N ARG A 361 -28.11 -63.82 12.58
CA ARG A 361 -29.08 -64.64 13.32
C ARG A 361 -30.30 -64.88 12.45
N PHE A 362 -30.69 -66.15 12.36
CA PHE A 362 -31.89 -66.59 11.65
C PHE A 362 -32.94 -66.99 12.68
N GLY A 363 -34.16 -66.51 12.51
CA GLY A 363 -35.29 -66.82 13.39
C GLY A 363 -36.60 -66.94 12.62
N LYS A 364 -37.65 -67.36 13.35
CA LYS A 364 -39.01 -67.50 12.81
C LYS A 364 -39.60 -66.21 12.27
N ASP A 365 -39.23 -65.11 12.90
CA ASP A 365 -39.76 -63.78 12.61
C ASP A 365 -38.91 -63.02 11.57
N GLY A 366 -37.79 -63.63 11.11
CA GLY A 366 -36.95 -63.08 10.06
C GLY A 366 -35.43 -63.25 10.28
N VAL A 367 -34.66 -62.38 9.61
CA VAL A 367 -33.18 -62.39 9.63
C VAL A 367 -32.66 -61.12 10.27
N GLU A 368 -31.77 -61.26 11.24
CA GLU A 368 -31.04 -60.15 11.86
C GLU A 368 -29.56 -60.23 11.52
N VAL A 369 -28.99 -59.12 11.03
CA VAL A 369 -27.56 -58.99 10.76
C VAL A 369 -27.04 -57.72 11.41
N THR A 370 -26.02 -57.85 12.25
CA THR A 370 -25.33 -56.73 12.87
C THR A 370 -23.93 -56.62 12.31
N ILE A 371 -23.61 -55.47 11.73
CA ILE A 371 -22.31 -55.15 11.14
C ILE A 371 -21.66 -54.06 12.00
N THR A 372 -20.53 -54.38 12.63
CA THR A 372 -19.76 -53.44 13.45
C THR A 372 -18.46 -53.11 12.75
N ILE A 373 -18.22 -51.83 12.43
CA ILE A 373 -16.99 -51.36 11.79
C ILE A 373 -16.36 -50.23 12.59
N PRO A 374 -15.02 -50.13 12.67
CA PRO A 374 -14.37 -49.04 13.38
C PRO A 374 -14.62 -47.71 12.67
N ARG A 375 -14.94 -46.67 13.45
CA ARG A 375 -15.00 -45.29 12.94
C ARG A 375 -13.57 -44.81 12.72
N VAL A 376 -13.22 -44.57 11.47
CA VAL A 376 -11.93 -43.96 11.13
C VAL A 376 -12.14 -42.44 11.13
N PRO A 377 -11.37 -41.67 11.92
CA PRO A 377 -11.52 -40.22 12.03
C PRO A 377 -11.14 -39.46 10.76
#